data_AF-A0A933SF44-F1
#
_entry.id   AF-A0A933SF44-F1
#
_cell.length_a   1.000
_cell.length_b   1.000
_cell.length_c   1.000
_cell.angle_alpha   90.00
_cell.angle_beta   90.00
_cell.angle_gamma   90.00
#
_symmetry.space_group_name_H-M   'P 1'
#
loop_
_entity.id
_entity.type
_entity.pdbx_description
1 polymer ?
#
loop_
_entity_poly.entity_id
_entity_poly.type
_entity_poly.pdbx_seq_one_letter_code
_entity_poly.pdbx_strand_id
1 'polypeptide(L)'
;MSKTLAIVPVALLALAVGWIGVSGAVKERPGFCVSCHLDAGTPLHAEKHRRFIQENPQDLAGYHRTKVPGEFACSGCHDGRTIGTKARVVWAEVHNTFLYVFGKFEEPAIPNLALLPDENCEGCHAEMKKERGRFHGFAAHRPRVTVACIACHRAHAAGNARRHYLDELKLAAVCAKCHRNIPAGFSFSATGGQ
;
A
#
# COMPACT_ATOMS: atom_id res chain seq x y z
N MET A 1 22.58 12.96 41.53
CA MET A 1 21.96 12.36 40.32
C MET A 1 22.94 12.52 39.17
N SER A 2 23.38 11.41 38.57
CA SER A 2 24.47 11.37 37.60
C SER A 2 24.10 12.10 36.30
N LYS A 3 24.96 13.00 35.82
CA LYS A 3 24.79 13.73 34.54
C LYS A 3 24.60 12.78 33.34
N THR A 4 25.05 11.54 33.46
CA THR A 4 24.89 10.48 32.44
C THR A 4 23.43 10.08 32.22
N LEU A 5 22.56 10.22 33.23
CA LEU A 5 21.15 9.80 33.14
C LEU A 5 20.28 10.77 32.32
N ALA A 6 20.69 12.04 32.21
CA ALA A 6 19.98 13.07 31.44
C ALA A 6 20.37 13.11 29.96
N ILE A 7 21.54 12.58 29.60
CA ILE A 7 22.07 12.62 28.22
C ILE A 7 21.37 11.59 27.32
N VAL A 8 21.06 10.41 27.86
CA VAL A 8 20.42 9.31 27.12
C VAL A 8 19.05 9.70 26.52
N PRO A 9 18.09 10.27 27.28
CA PRO A 9 16.79 10.63 26.71
C PRO A 9 16.91 11.75 25.67
N VAL A 10 17.82 12.71 25.84
CA VAL A 10 18.05 13.81 24.88
C VAL A 10 18.65 13.28 23.59
N ALA A 11 19.61 12.36 23.67
CA ALA A 11 20.23 11.73 22.50
C ALA A 11 19.21 10.86 21.74
N LEU A 12 18.37 10.09 22.44
CA LEU A 12 17.30 9.31 21.82
C LEU A 12 16.25 10.21 21.15
N LEU A 13 15.89 11.33 21.78
CA LEU A 13 14.96 12.31 21.20
C LEU A 13 15.56 12.97 19.96
N ALA A 14 16.84 13.36 19.99
CA ALA A 14 17.53 13.94 18.85
C ALA A 14 17.66 12.95 17.68
N LEU A 15 17.91 11.66 17.97
CA LEU A 15 17.90 10.60 16.96
C LEU A 15 16.49 10.37 16.39
N ALA A 16 15.45 10.39 17.22
CA ALA A 16 14.07 10.28 16.76
C ALA A 16 13.65 11.46 15.89
N VAL A 17 13.96 12.70 16.29
CA VAL A 17 13.66 13.92 15.53
C VAL A 17 14.48 13.98 14.24
N GLY A 18 15.77 13.64 14.30
CA GLY A 18 16.65 13.54 13.13
C GLY A 18 16.16 12.48 12.15
N TRP A 19 15.73 11.32 12.65
CA TRP A 19 15.13 10.27 11.84
C TRP A 19 13.84 10.75 11.18
N ILE A 20 12.90 11.36 11.91
CA ILE A 20 11.63 11.82 11.34
C ILE A 20 11.86 12.89 10.25
N GLY A 21 12.68 13.90 10.52
CA GLY A 21 12.91 15.02 9.59
C GLY A 21 13.72 14.65 8.34
N VAL A 22 14.81 13.88 8.50
CA VAL A 22 15.66 13.47 7.37
C VAL A 22 15.01 12.33 6.59
N SER A 23 14.24 11.45 7.25
CA SER A 23 13.69 10.29 6.59
C SER A 23 12.62 10.64 5.57
N GLY A 24 11.79 11.68 5.75
CA GLY A 24 10.74 12.01 4.77
C GLY A 24 11.30 12.25 3.36
N ALA A 25 12.18 13.24 3.21
CA ALA A 25 12.79 13.60 1.93
C ALA A 25 13.72 12.52 1.36
N VAL A 26 14.29 11.66 2.21
CA VAL A 26 15.12 10.53 1.76
C VAL A 26 14.27 9.34 1.33
N LYS A 27 13.16 9.05 2.04
CA LYS A 27 12.23 7.95 1.77
C LYS A 27 11.43 8.14 0.48
N GLU A 28 11.18 9.39 0.11
CA GLU A 28 10.50 9.73 -1.13
C GLU A 28 11.40 9.57 -2.37
N ARG A 29 12.71 9.40 -2.20
CA ARG A 29 13.63 9.24 -3.33
C ARG A 29 13.39 7.92 -4.06
N PRO A 30 13.44 7.94 -5.41
CA PRO A 30 13.47 6.71 -6.19
C PRO A 30 14.59 5.79 -5.68
N GLY A 31 14.24 4.54 -5.37
CA GLY A 31 15.22 3.53 -4.95
C GLY A 31 15.46 3.42 -3.44
N PHE A 32 14.97 4.33 -2.60
CA PHE A 32 15.18 4.23 -1.14
C PHE A 32 14.66 2.89 -0.60
N CYS A 33 13.44 2.51 -0.95
CA CYS A 33 12.81 1.28 -0.46
C CYS A 33 13.51 -0.02 -0.92
N VAL A 34 14.40 0.05 -1.92
CA VAL A 34 15.20 -1.08 -2.40
C VAL A 34 16.69 -0.96 -2.06
N SER A 35 17.07 0.02 -1.24
CA SER A 35 18.47 0.22 -0.86
C SER A 35 18.95 -0.73 0.24
N CYS A 36 18.04 -1.33 1.01
CA CYS A 36 18.35 -2.37 2.00
C CYS A 36 18.47 -3.75 1.33
N HIS A 37 19.17 -4.72 1.94
CA HIS A 37 19.39 -6.06 1.37
C HIS A 37 19.00 -7.20 2.34
N LEU A 38 18.32 -8.24 1.86
CA LEU A 38 17.85 -9.37 2.70
C LEU A 38 18.95 -10.41 2.98
N ASP A 39 19.80 -10.68 1.99
CA ASP A 39 20.94 -11.60 2.06
C ASP A 39 22.11 -11.02 1.25
N ALA A 40 23.10 -11.84 0.89
CA ALA A 40 24.27 -11.42 0.13
C ALA A 40 23.91 -10.97 -1.31
N GLY A 41 23.38 -9.75 -1.40
CA GLY A 41 23.14 -9.05 -2.66
C GLY A 41 21.69 -8.93 -3.09
N THR A 42 20.70 -9.55 -2.43
CA THR A 42 19.29 -9.40 -2.82
C THR A 42 18.69 -8.13 -2.22
N PRO A 43 18.34 -7.11 -3.05
CA PRO A 43 17.69 -5.91 -2.54
C PRO A 43 16.30 -6.22 -2.00
N LEU A 44 15.91 -5.53 -0.93
CA LEU A 44 14.55 -5.55 -0.42
C LEU A 44 13.58 -5.08 -1.51
N HIS A 45 12.42 -5.73 -1.64
CA HIS A 45 11.41 -5.39 -2.63
C HIS A 45 11.89 -5.45 -4.09
N ALA A 46 13.02 -6.11 -4.39
CA ALA A 46 13.64 -6.09 -5.72
C ALA A 46 12.64 -6.40 -6.84
N GLU A 47 11.86 -7.47 -6.68
CA GLU A 47 10.89 -7.90 -7.68
C GLU A 47 9.68 -6.96 -7.78
N LYS A 48 9.22 -6.37 -6.67
CA LYS A 48 8.14 -5.37 -6.66
C LYS A 48 8.60 -4.08 -7.35
N HIS A 49 9.82 -3.62 -7.06
CA HIS A 49 10.40 -2.44 -7.66
C HIS A 49 10.68 -2.63 -9.15
N ARG A 50 11.21 -3.80 -9.54
CA ARG A 50 11.44 -4.15 -10.95
C ARG A 50 10.16 -4.02 -11.76
N ARG A 51 9.01 -4.51 -11.27
CA ARG A 51 7.71 -4.33 -11.93
C ARG A 51 7.20 -2.89 -11.89
N PHE A 52 7.42 -2.18 -10.78
CA PHE A 52 6.99 -0.79 -10.60
C PHE A 52 7.63 0.17 -11.61
N ILE A 53 8.92 -0.02 -11.93
CA ILE A 53 9.67 0.87 -12.84
C ILE A 53 9.61 0.47 -14.32
N GLN A 54 8.91 -0.63 -14.67
CA GLN A 54 8.80 -1.07 -16.06
C GLN A 54 7.94 -0.10 -16.88
N GLU A 55 8.37 0.16 -18.12
CA GLU A 55 7.61 0.97 -19.08
C GLU A 55 6.26 0.35 -19.43
N ASN A 56 6.20 -0.99 -19.50
CA ASN A 56 4.97 -1.73 -19.74
C ASN A 56 4.44 -2.34 -18.43
N PRO A 57 3.50 -1.66 -17.73
CA PRO A 57 3.08 -2.03 -16.39
C PRO A 57 2.39 -3.40 -16.38
N GLN A 58 2.90 -4.29 -15.53
CA GLN A 58 2.34 -5.64 -15.35
C GLN A 58 1.35 -5.70 -14.19
N ASP A 59 1.41 -4.74 -13.26
CA ASP A 59 0.58 -4.66 -12.07
C ASP A 59 0.05 -3.24 -11.84
N LEU A 60 -0.86 -3.10 -10.88
CA LEU A 60 -1.51 -1.83 -10.59
C LEU A 60 -0.50 -0.79 -10.08
N ALA A 61 0.54 -1.20 -9.35
CA ALA A 61 1.56 -0.29 -8.86
C ALA A 61 2.35 0.32 -10.03
N GLY A 62 2.84 -0.49 -10.98
CA GLY A 62 3.48 0.00 -12.19
C GLY A 62 2.53 0.84 -13.06
N TYR A 63 1.24 0.52 -13.08
CA TYR A 63 0.25 1.34 -13.78
C TYR A 63 0.18 2.76 -13.19
N HIS A 64 0.16 2.89 -11.86
CA HIS A 64 0.18 4.21 -11.22
C HIS A 64 1.47 4.98 -11.50
N ARG A 65 2.63 4.31 -11.60
CA ARG A 65 3.89 4.95 -11.99
C ARG A 65 3.82 5.62 -13.36
N THR A 66 3.11 5.01 -14.31
CA THR A 66 3.02 5.48 -15.71
C THR A 66 1.85 6.44 -15.95
N LYS A 67 0.82 6.45 -15.09
CA LYS A 67 -0.42 7.21 -15.30
C LYS A 67 -0.63 8.38 -14.35
N VAL A 68 0.02 8.39 -13.19
CA VAL A 68 -0.03 9.55 -12.30
C VAL A 68 1.00 10.58 -12.77
N PRO A 69 0.61 11.83 -13.08
CA PRO A 69 1.55 12.87 -13.48
C PRO A 69 2.61 13.13 -12.41
N GLY A 70 3.86 13.34 -12.84
CA GLY A 70 4.99 13.61 -11.95
C GLY A 70 5.76 12.37 -11.48
N GLU A 71 6.58 12.52 -10.45
CA GLU A 71 7.41 11.45 -9.87
C GLU A 71 6.61 10.62 -8.87
N PHE A 72 5.61 9.86 -9.35
CA PHE A 72 4.88 8.94 -8.48
C PHE A 72 5.83 7.85 -7.92
N ALA A 73 6.01 7.84 -6.60
CA ALA A 73 6.91 6.95 -5.88
C ALA A 73 6.15 6.00 -4.95
N CYS A 74 6.87 5.03 -4.36
CA CYS A 74 6.32 4.05 -3.42
C CYS A 74 5.54 4.71 -2.26
N SER A 75 6.07 5.81 -1.73
CA SER A 75 5.45 6.61 -0.66
C SER A 75 4.10 7.22 -1.07
N GLY A 76 3.88 7.45 -2.37
CA GLY A 76 2.59 7.90 -2.90
C GLY A 76 1.43 6.98 -2.52
N CYS A 77 1.71 5.68 -2.36
CA CYS A 77 0.77 4.69 -1.82
C CYS A 77 1.01 4.37 -0.35
N HIS A 78 2.24 4.43 0.16
CA HIS A 78 2.62 3.83 1.46
C HIS A 78 2.93 4.82 2.59
N ASP A 79 2.81 6.12 2.41
CA ASP A 79 3.15 7.13 3.44
C ASP A 79 2.04 7.31 4.51
N GLY A 80 0.81 6.88 4.23
CA GLY A 80 -0.34 7.11 5.10
C GLY A 80 -0.88 8.55 4.98
N ARG A 81 -2.20 8.69 4.88
CA ARG A 81 -2.86 10.00 4.64
C ARG A 81 -3.38 10.68 5.89
N THR A 82 -3.49 9.94 6.99
CA THR A 82 -3.99 10.41 8.29
C THR A 82 -2.88 10.33 9.33
N ILE A 83 -2.97 11.12 10.42
CA ILE A 83 -2.00 11.04 11.52
C ILE A 83 -1.93 9.60 12.08
N GLY A 84 -3.08 8.94 12.21
CA GLY A 84 -3.15 7.56 12.70
C GLY A 84 -2.46 6.56 11.77
N THR A 85 -2.65 6.67 10.45
CA THR A 85 -1.97 5.78 9.50
C THR A 85 -0.49 6.08 9.36
N LYS A 86 -0.09 7.36 9.35
CA LYS A 86 1.32 7.76 9.41
C LYS A 86 2.02 7.15 10.63
N ALA A 87 1.40 7.22 11.81
CA ALA A 87 1.96 6.61 13.03
C ALA A 87 2.14 5.09 12.89
N ARG A 88 1.20 4.39 12.23
CA ARG A 88 1.33 2.94 11.95
C ARG A 88 2.43 2.63 10.94
N VAL A 89 2.59 3.46 9.90
CA VAL A 89 3.68 3.33 8.92
C VAL A 89 5.02 3.51 9.63
N VAL A 90 5.18 4.59 10.41
CA VAL A 90 6.40 4.83 11.19
C VAL A 90 6.69 3.68 12.15
N TRP A 91 5.69 3.16 12.85
CA TRP A 91 5.86 1.99 13.71
C TRP A 91 6.35 0.77 12.91
N ALA A 92 5.73 0.48 11.77
CA ALA A 92 6.14 -0.64 10.93
C ALA A 92 7.56 -0.47 10.38
N GLU A 93 7.95 0.74 9.99
CA GLU A 93 9.32 1.05 9.59
C GLU A 93 10.30 0.80 10.72
N VAL A 94 10.07 1.35 11.92
CA VAL A 94 10.94 1.16 13.09
C VAL A 94 11.06 -0.32 13.46
N HIS A 95 9.94 -1.04 13.47
CA HIS A 95 9.90 -2.47 13.75
C HIS A 95 10.66 -3.28 12.70
N ASN A 96 10.49 -2.98 11.40
CA ASN A 96 11.17 -3.68 10.32
C ASN A 96 12.68 -3.36 10.31
N THR A 97 13.08 -2.11 10.56
CA THR A 97 14.50 -1.74 10.72
C THR A 97 15.12 -2.48 11.90
N PHE A 98 14.40 -2.60 13.02
CA PHE A 98 14.85 -3.40 14.16
C PHE A 98 15.05 -4.87 13.74
N LEU A 99 14.04 -5.52 13.15
CA LEU A 99 14.17 -6.90 12.68
C LEU A 99 15.32 -7.07 11.68
N TYR A 100 15.52 -6.10 10.79
CA TYR A 100 16.57 -6.11 9.79
C TYR A 100 17.97 -6.12 10.42
N VAL A 101 18.20 -5.21 11.37
CA VAL A 101 19.47 -5.13 12.11
C VAL A 101 19.79 -6.43 12.85
N PHE A 102 18.77 -7.15 13.32
CA PHE A 102 18.95 -8.43 14.01
C PHE A 102 18.89 -9.66 13.08
N GLY A 103 18.87 -9.48 11.75
CA GLY A 103 18.83 -10.59 10.79
C GLY A 103 17.55 -11.43 10.87
N LYS A 104 16.46 -10.86 11.39
CA LYS A 104 15.15 -11.52 11.56
C LYS A 104 14.08 -10.97 10.62
N PHE A 105 14.46 -10.09 9.71
CA PHE A 105 13.51 -9.46 8.81
C PHE A 105 13.24 -10.36 7.62
N GLU A 106 11.97 -10.64 7.41
CA GLU A 106 11.45 -11.32 6.22
C GLU A 106 10.48 -10.38 5.51
N GLU A 107 10.62 -10.25 4.20
CA GLU A 107 9.69 -9.46 3.41
C GLU A 107 8.30 -10.14 3.43
N PRO A 108 7.24 -9.47 3.90
CA PRO A 108 5.94 -10.11 4.00
C PRO A 108 5.41 -10.50 2.61
N ALA A 109 5.03 -11.76 2.48
CA ALA A 109 4.46 -12.32 1.26
C ALA A 109 3.06 -11.76 0.91
N ILE A 110 2.37 -11.15 1.89
CA ILE A 110 0.99 -10.66 1.76
C ILE A 110 1.00 -9.15 1.97
N PRO A 111 0.20 -8.37 1.21
CA PRO A 111 -0.03 -6.97 1.55
C PRO A 111 -0.66 -6.93 2.95
N ASN A 112 0.10 -6.46 3.92
CA ASN A 112 -0.45 -6.17 5.23
C ASN A 112 -1.45 -5.03 5.00
N LEU A 113 -2.76 -5.35 4.97
CA LEU A 113 -3.85 -4.40 4.67
C LEU A 113 -3.73 -3.14 5.54
N ALA A 114 -3.13 -3.28 6.72
CA ALA A 114 -2.83 -2.21 7.66
C ALA A 114 -1.90 -1.11 7.11
N LEU A 115 -1.06 -1.41 6.11
CA LEU A 115 -0.08 -0.49 5.51
C LEU A 115 -0.52 0.11 4.18
N LEU A 116 -1.71 -0.26 3.69
CA LEU A 116 -2.33 0.34 2.51
C LEU A 116 -3.85 0.47 2.71
N PRO A 117 -4.30 1.34 3.64
CA PRO A 117 -5.72 1.60 3.85
C PRO A 117 -6.33 2.38 2.69
N ASP A 118 -7.64 2.24 2.46
CA ASP A 118 -8.33 2.89 1.33
C ASP A 118 -8.15 4.41 1.29
N GLU A 119 -7.96 5.07 2.44
CA GLU A 119 -7.70 6.52 2.47
C GLU A 119 -6.49 6.94 1.63
N ASN A 120 -5.51 6.04 1.44
CA ASN A 120 -4.38 6.25 0.54
C ASN A 120 -4.83 6.24 -0.92
N CYS A 121 -5.76 5.36 -1.30
CA CYS A 121 -6.36 5.34 -2.64
C CYS A 121 -7.27 6.57 -2.86
N GLU A 122 -8.12 6.88 -1.88
CA GLU A 122 -9.07 8.00 -1.92
C GLU A 122 -8.40 9.37 -2.02
N GLY A 123 -7.13 9.46 -1.63
CA GLY A 123 -6.33 10.67 -1.78
C GLY A 123 -6.23 11.16 -3.23
N CYS A 124 -6.26 10.24 -4.20
CA CYS A 124 -6.30 10.54 -5.63
C CYS A 124 -7.65 10.16 -6.26
N HIS A 125 -8.34 9.16 -5.71
CA HIS A 125 -9.64 8.68 -6.17
C HIS A 125 -10.80 9.20 -5.31
N ALA A 126 -10.86 10.51 -5.09
CA ALA A 126 -11.83 11.13 -4.16
C ALA A 126 -13.30 10.86 -4.50
N GLU A 127 -13.63 10.64 -5.79
CA GLU A 127 -15.00 10.27 -6.19
C GLU A 127 -15.41 8.89 -5.64
N MET A 128 -14.46 7.95 -5.55
CA MET A 128 -14.70 6.62 -4.96
C MET A 128 -15.02 6.71 -3.45
N LYS A 129 -14.50 7.73 -2.76
CA LYS A 129 -14.82 8.00 -1.36
C LYS A 129 -16.28 8.38 -1.17
N LYS A 130 -16.84 9.21 -2.07
CA LYS A 130 -18.28 9.57 -2.06
C LYS A 130 -19.16 8.35 -2.32
N GLU A 131 -18.58 7.33 -2.97
CA GLU A 131 -19.23 6.07 -3.30
C GLU A 131 -18.96 4.94 -2.31
N ARG A 132 -18.27 5.14 -1.18
CA ARG A 132 -18.01 4.05 -0.21
C ARG A 132 -19.25 3.29 0.29
N GLY A 133 -20.43 3.94 0.26
CA GLY A 133 -21.72 3.29 0.55
C GLY A 133 -22.40 2.65 -0.67
N ARG A 134 -21.94 2.94 -1.89
CA ARG A 134 -22.37 2.39 -3.18
C ARG A 134 -21.14 1.70 -3.77
N PHE A 135 -20.80 0.49 -3.34
CA PHE A 135 -19.63 -0.22 -3.88
C PHE A 135 -19.55 -0.03 -5.42
N HIS A 136 -18.54 0.66 -5.96
CA HIS A 136 -18.43 1.08 -7.38
C HIS A 136 -19.75 1.53 -8.04
N GLY A 137 -20.53 2.38 -7.38
CA GLY A 137 -21.82 2.86 -7.90
C GLY A 137 -23.01 1.91 -7.73
N PHE A 138 -22.83 0.68 -7.21
CA PHE A 138 -23.93 -0.25 -6.96
C PHE A 138 -24.82 0.25 -5.81
N ALA A 139 -25.89 0.97 -6.15
CA ALA A 139 -26.85 1.51 -5.19
C ALA A 139 -27.47 0.44 -4.28
N ALA A 140 -27.63 -0.79 -4.77
CA ALA A 140 -28.17 -1.92 -4.01
C ALA A 140 -27.30 -2.35 -2.81
N HIS A 141 -26.03 -1.96 -2.79
CA HIS A 141 -25.11 -2.25 -1.67
C HIS A 141 -25.17 -1.18 -0.56
N ARG A 142 -26.01 -0.15 -0.71
CA ARG A 142 -26.25 0.86 0.35
C ARG A 142 -27.06 0.30 1.51
N PRO A 143 -26.79 0.75 2.75
CA PRO A 143 -25.54 1.31 3.29
C PRO A 143 -24.62 0.23 3.87
N ARG A 144 -24.92 -1.05 3.64
CA ARG A 144 -24.48 -2.16 4.51
C ARG A 144 -23.16 -2.80 4.11
N VAL A 145 -22.62 -2.47 2.94
CA VAL A 145 -21.44 -3.16 2.39
C VAL A 145 -20.31 -2.17 2.15
N THR A 146 -19.27 -2.27 2.97
CA THR A 146 -17.98 -1.63 2.75
C THR A 146 -16.94 -2.69 2.43
N VAL A 147 -16.15 -2.46 1.39
CA VAL A 147 -15.10 -3.38 0.93
C VAL A 147 -13.85 -2.56 0.69
N ALA A 148 -12.73 -2.98 1.25
CA ALA A 148 -11.44 -2.32 1.02
C ALA A 148 -11.03 -2.42 -0.45
N CYS A 149 -10.42 -1.38 -1.01
CA CYS A 149 -10.03 -1.31 -2.43
C CYS A 149 -9.15 -2.51 -2.82
N ILE A 150 -8.15 -2.81 -2.00
CA ILE A 150 -7.21 -3.92 -2.23
C ILE A 150 -7.76 -5.31 -1.86
N ALA A 151 -9.01 -5.41 -1.40
CA ALA A 151 -9.69 -6.69 -1.27
C ALA A 151 -9.96 -7.30 -2.65
N CYS A 152 -10.15 -6.47 -3.68
CA CYS A 152 -10.35 -6.91 -5.06
C CYS A 152 -9.19 -6.52 -5.98
N HIS A 153 -8.50 -5.40 -5.75
CA HIS A 153 -7.42 -4.95 -6.64
C HIS A 153 -6.04 -5.51 -6.23
N ARG A 154 -5.23 -5.94 -7.21
CA ARG A 154 -3.86 -6.45 -7.00
C ARG A 154 -2.83 -5.36 -7.26
N ALA A 155 -2.24 -4.82 -6.19
CA ALA A 155 -1.20 -3.78 -6.26
C ALA A 155 0.11 -4.28 -6.90
N HIS A 156 0.69 -5.34 -6.36
CA HIS A 156 2.04 -5.82 -6.70
C HIS A 156 2.05 -7.22 -7.31
N ALA A 157 0.99 -7.62 -8.02
CA ALA A 157 0.95 -8.90 -8.71
C ALA A 157 0.47 -8.70 -10.14
N ALA A 158 1.03 -9.50 -11.05
CA ALA A 158 0.68 -9.44 -12.46
C ALA A 158 -0.85 -9.52 -12.63
N GLY A 159 -1.39 -8.64 -13.47
CA GLY A 159 -2.82 -8.50 -13.67
C GLY A 159 -3.15 -7.92 -15.03
N ASN A 160 -4.44 -7.75 -15.29
CA ASN A 160 -4.95 -7.28 -16.57
C ASN A 160 -5.41 -5.82 -16.46
N ALA A 161 -4.74 -4.92 -17.16
CA ALA A 161 -5.11 -3.50 -17.21
C ALA A 161 -6.55 -3.27 -17.71
N ARG A 162 -7.03 -4.08 -18.67
CA ARG A 162 -8.41 -4.01 -19.19
C ARG A 162 -9.47 -4.39 -18.15
N ARG A 163 -9.06 -5.10 -17.10
CA ARG A 163 -9.89 -5.46 -15.94
C ARG A 163 -9.47 -4.68 -14.69
N HIS A 164 -8.81 -3.53 -14.86
CA HIS A 164 -8.37 -2.66 -13.76
C HIS A 164 -7.58 -3.40 -12.67
N TYR A 165 -6.80 -4.42 -13.04
CA TYR A 165 -6.00 -5.24 -12.12
C TYR A 165 -6.82 -5.90 -10.99
N LEU A 166 -8.05 -6.30 -11.30
CA LEU A 166 -8.89 -7.08 -10.40
C LEU A 166 -8.35 -8.51 -10.20
N ASP A 167 -8.40 -8.98 -8.96
CA ASP A 167 -8.24 -10.37 -8.56
C ASP A 167 -9.61 -11.05 -8.59
N GLU A 168 -9.88 -11.81 -9.64
CA GLU A 168 -11.21 -12.40 -9.85
C GLU A 168 -11.57 -13.42 -8.78
N LEU A 169 -10.58 -14.14 -8.26
CA LEU A 169 -10.79 -15.11 -7.19
C LEU A 169 -11.16 -14.39 -5.89
N LYS A 170 -10.44 -13.31 -5.54
CA LYS A 170 -10.81 -12.52 -4.36
C LYS A 170 -12.14 -11.79 -4.54
N LEU A 171 -12.41 -11.26 -5.73
CA LEU A 171 -13.67 -10.62 -6.06
C LEU A 171 -14.84 -11.58 -5.83
N ALA A 172 -14.76 -12.79 -6.39
CA ALA A 172 -15.77 -13.83 -6.17
C ALA A 172 -15.92 -14.16 -4.68
N ALA A 173 -14.81 -14.34 -3.95
CA ALA A 173 -14.83 -14.62 -2.52
C ALA A 173 -15.45 -13.47 -1.69
N VAL A 174 -15.20 -12.21 -2.05
CA VAL A 174 -15.79 -11.03 -1.39
C VAL A 174 -17.30 -11.00 -1.61
N CYS A 175 -17.76 -11.17 -2.85
CA CYS A 175 -19.18 -11.21 -3.17
C CYS A 175 -19.89 -12.39 -2.49
N ALA A 176 -19.22 -13.55 -2.40
CA ALA A 176 -19.77 -14.77 -1.82
C ALA A 176 -20.03 -14.67 -0.31
N LYS A 177 -19.45 -13.67 0.39
CA LYS A 177 -19.76 -13.39 1.79
C LYS A 177 -21.25 -13.10 2.02
N CYS A 178 -21.93 -12.56 1.02
CA CYS A 178 -23.35 -12.23 1.07
C CYS A 178 -24.17 -13.01 0.03
N HIS A 179 -23.60 -13.28 -1.15
CA HIS A 179 -24.30 -13.94 -2.26
C HIS A 179 -23.97 -15.44 -2.31
N ARG A 180 -24.87 -16.28 -1.78
CA ARG A 180 -24.66 -17.74 -1.70
C ARG A 180 -24.53 -18.44 -3.06
N ASN A 181 -25.11 -17.86 -4.11
CA ASN A 181 -25.06 -18.38 -5.49
C ASN A 181 -24.64 -17.25 -6.44
N ILE A 182 -23.35 -17.09 -6.68
CA ILE A 182 -22.85 -16.22 -7.75
C ILE A 182 -22.73 -17.09 -9.00
N PRO A 183 -23.48 -16.81 -10.07
CA PRO A 183 -23.39 -17.59 -11.30
C PRO A 183 -21.96 -17.61 -11.84
N ALA A 184 -21.49 -18.79 -12.26
CA ALA A 184 -20.24 -18.90 -13.00
C ALA A 184 -20.34 -18.05 -14.28
N GLY A 185 -19.35 -17.17 -14.50
CA GLY A 185 -19.34 -16.25 -15.64
C GLY A 185 -20.05 -14.91 -15.41
N PHE A 186 -20.42 -14.57 -14.17
CA PHE A 186 -20.82 -13.20 -13.83
C PHE A 186 -19.67 -12.23 -14.13
N SER A 187 -19.76 -11.52 -15.25
CA SER A 187 -18.79 -10.50 -15.65
C SER A 187 -19.30 -9.13 -15.25
N PHE A 188 -18.50 -8.39 -14.49
CA PHE A 188 -18.74 -6.98 -14.24
C PHE A 188 -18.41 -6.23 -15.53
N SER A 189 -19.43 -5.81 -16.30
CA SER A 189 -19.21 -4.90 -17.42
C SER A 189 -18.76 -3.56 -16.85
N ALA A 190 -17.53 -3.14 -17.17
CA ALA A 190 -16.96 -1.86 -16.74
C ALA A 190 -17.69 -0.63 -17.30
N THR A 191 -18.82 -0.84 -18.01
CA THR A 191 -19.66 0.18 -18.64
C THR A 191 -20.91 0.54 -17.84
N GLY A 192 -21.02 0.11 -16.57
CA GLY A 192 -22.16 0.42 -15.71
C GLY A 192 -22.17 1.85 -15.18
N GLY A 193 -22.29 2.84 -16.06
CA GLY A 193 -22.57 4.24 -15.72
C GLY A 193 -23.41 4.89 -16.82
N GLN A 194 -24.74 4.81 -16.67
CA GLN A 194 -25.65 5.85 -17.14
C GLN A 194 -25.86 6.83 -15.97
#